data_AF-A0A7Y4GRL2-F1
#
_entry.id   AF-A0A7Y4GRL2-F1
#
_cell.length_a   1.000
_cell.length_b   1.000
_cell.length_c   1.000
_cell.angle_alpha   90.00
_cell.angle_beta   90.00
_cell.angle_gamma   90.00
#
_symmetry.space_group_name_H-M   'P 1'
#
loop_
_entity.id
_entity.type
_entity.pdbx_description
1 polymer ?
#
loop_
_entity_poly.entity_id
_entity_poly.type
_entity_poly.pdbx_seq_one_letter_code
_entity_poly.pdbx_strand_id
1 'polypeptide(L)' 'MPKDAFDQWWEWAEKPPESKLTIPAAIHEPIMRLTPDERRDRDKVNDAVRQWREN' A
#
# COMPACT_ATOMS: atom_id res chain seq x y z
N MET A 1 -9.23 15.38 -2.71
CA MET A 1 -9.52 13.95 -2.93
C MET A 1 -8.97 13.17 -1.74
N PRO A 2 -9.68 12.17 -1.20
CA PRO A 2 -9.12 11.28 -0.18
C PRO A 2 -7.94 10.49 -0.77
N LYS A 3 -6.87 10.31 0.00
CA LYS A 3 -5.71 9.48 -0.38
C LYS A 3 -6.13 8.03 -0.56
N ASP A 4 -5.71 7.41 -1.65
CA ASP A 4 -5.99 6.00 -1.90
C ASP A 4 -4.99 5.09 -1.16
N ALA A 5 -5.05 3.77 -1.38
CA ALA A 5 -4.16 2.85 -0.71
C ALA A 5 -2.73 2.93 -1.28
N PHE A 6 -2.61 3.22 -2.58
CA PHE A 6 -1.32 3.42 -3.22
C PHE A 6 -0.61 4.66 -2.68
N ASP A 7 -1.31 5.78 -2.49
CA ASP A 7 -0.73 7.01 -1.94
C ASP A 7 -0.13 6.74 -0.54
N GLN A 8 -0.87 6.02 0.32
CA GLN A 8 -0.40 5.65 1.66
C GLN A 8 0.80 4.69 1.61
N TRP A 9 0.75 3.70 0.72
CA TRP A 9 1.86 2.77 0.50
C TRP A 9 3.12 3.50 0.02
N TRP A 10 2.97 4.39 -0.97
CA TRP A 10 4.08 5.10 -1.57
C TRP A 10 4.74 6.06 -0.57
N GLU A 11 3.95 6.80 0.20
CA GLU A 11 4.47 7.66 1.27
C GLU A 11 5.23 6.86 2.34
N TRP A 12 4.77 5.66 2.67
CA TRP A 12 5.47 4.78 3.61
C TRP A 12 6.71 4.12 3.02
N ALA A 13 6.68 3.72 1.75
CA ALA A 13 7.80 3.07 1.08
C ALA A 13 8.96 4.03 0.83
N GLU A 14 8.67 5.29 0.48
CA GLU A 14 9.66 6.33 0.19
C GLU A 14 10.09 7.10 1.45
N LYS A 15 9.55 6.77 2.63
CA LYS A 15 9.88 7.50 3.86
C LYS A 15 11.36 7.33 4.20
N PRO A 16 12.02 8.37 4.77
CA PRO A 16 13.38 8.21 5.25
C PRO A 16 13.44 7.22 6.43
N PRO A 17 14.56 6.51 6.66
CA PRO A 17 14.68 5.48 7.69
C PRO A 17 14.35 5.97 9.12
N GLU A 18 14.63 7.23 9.43
CA GLU A 18 14.30 7.87 10.71
C GLU A 18 12.79 8.18 10.88
N SER A 19 11.98 8.04 9.82
CA SER A 19 10.57 8.34 9.85
C SER A 19 9.75 7.28 10.60
N LYS A 20 9.02 7.77 11.61
CA LYS A 20 8.03 6.99 12.36
C LYS A 20 6.71 6.78 11.61
N LEU A 21 6.62 7.17 10.33
CA LEU A 21 5.42 6.95 9.52
C LEU A 21 5.12 5.45 9.43
N THR A 22 3.90 5.06 9.79
CA THR A 22 3.40 3.70 9.67
C THR A 22 2.12 3.70 8.86
N ILE A 23 1.79 2.55 8.28
CA ILE A 23 0.53 2.34 7.56
C ILE A 23 -0.26 1.21 8.21
N PRO A 24 -1.60 1.20 8.07
CA PRO A 24 -2.43 0.11 8.56
C PRO A 24 -2.01 -1.26 8.00
N ALA A 25 -2.07 -2.31 8.83
CA ALA A 25 -1.79 -3.68 8.41
C ALA A 25 -2.69 -4.12 7.24
N ALA A 26 -3.96 -3.69 7.24
CA ALA A 26 -4.92 -3.94 6.17
C ALA A 26 -4.54 -3.29 4.81
N ILE A 27 -3.52 -2.42 4.77
CA ILE A 27 -2.91 -1.91 3.54
C ILE A 27 -1.60 -2.65 3.26
N HIS A 28 -0.74 -2.82 4.27
CA HIS A 28 0.57 -3.46 4.13
C HIS A 28 0.48 -4.93 3.71
N GLU A 29 -0.35 -5.74 4.37
CA GLU A 29 -0.42 -7.19 4.16
C GLU A 29 -0.82 -7.60 2.74
N PRO A 30 -1.90 -7.05 2.13
CA PRO A 30 -2.24 -7.40 0.75
C PRO A 30 -1.19 -6.94 -0.27
N ILE A 31 -0.56 -5.77 -0.06
CA ILE A 31 0.48 -5.26 -0.96
C ILE A 31 1.74 -6.13 -0.90
N MET A 32 2.07 -6.68 0.27
CA MET A 32 3.21 -7.61 0.41
C MET A 32 3.01 -8.93 -0.34
N ARG A 33 1.78 -9.30 -0.71
CA ARG A 33 1.48 -10.46 -1.55
C ARG A 33 1.71 -10.20 -3.05
N LEU A 34 1.81 -8.93 -3.45
CA LEU A 34 2.15 -8.55 -4.82
C LEU A 34 3.65 -8.70 -5.09
N THR A 35 4.00 -8.89 -6.37
CA THR A 35 5.40 -8.82 -6.82
C THR A 35 5.95 -7.39 -6.70
N PRO A 36 7.28 -7.19 -6.59
CA PRO A 36 7.86 -5.85 -6.48
C PRO A 36 7.45 -4.87 -7.58
N ASP A 37 7.24 -5.35 -8.80
CA ASP A 37 6.80 -4.50 -9.92
C ASP A 37 5.31 -4.13 -9.79
N GLU A 38 4.46 -5.06 -9.37
CA GLU A 38 3.04 -4.79 -9.11
C GLU A 38 2.84 -3.82 -7.93
N ARG A 39 3.76 -3.78 -6.95
CA ARG A 39 3.72 -2.80 -5.85
C ARG A 39 3.94 -1.35 -6.32
N ARG A 40 4.40 -1.15 -7.55
CA ARG A 40 4.56 0.18 -8.19
C ARG A 40 3.35 0.55 -9.05
N ASP A 41 2.44 -0.39 -9.29
CA ASP A 41 1.22 -0.17 -10.05
C ASP A 41 0.08 0.25 -9.11
N ARG A 42 -0.46 1.45 -9.35
CA ARG A 42 -1.52 2.05 -8.53
C ARG A 42 -2.80 1.23 -8.53
N ASP A 43 -3.20 0.73 -9.68
CA ASP A 43 -4.45 -0.02 -9.83
C ASP A 43 -4.32 -1.37 -9.14
N LYS A 44 -3.18 -2.07 -9.31
CA LYS A 44 -2.89 -3.34 -8.64
C LYS A 44 -2.88 -3.21 -7.11
N VAL A 45 -2.25 -2.17 -6.58
CA VAL A 45 -2.20 -1.91 -5.14
C VAL A 45 -3.60 -1.62 -4.58
N ASN A 46 -4.36 -0.74 -5.23
CA ASN A 46 -5.71 -0.39 -4.81
C ASN A 46 -6.66 -1.61 -4.89
N ASP A 47 -6.58 -2.39 -5.95
CA ASP A 47 -7.37 -3.62 -6.10
C ASP A 47 -7.02 -4.67 -5.05
N ALA A 48 -5.73 -4.88 -4.75
CA ALA A 48 -5.31 -5.84 -3.73
C ALA A 48 -5.87 -5.47 -2.35
N VAL A 49 -5.84 -4.19 -1.99
CA VAL A 49 -6.39 -3.70 -0.72
C VAL A 49 -7.91 -3.77 -0.70
N ARG A 50 -8.59 -3.52 -1.83
CA ARG A 50 -10.05 -3.70 -1.93
C ARG A 50 -10.43 -5.16 -1.70
N GLN A 51 -9.81 -6.08 -2.44
CA GLN A 51 -10.08 -7.53 -2.32
C GLN A 51 -9.80 -8.05 -0.90
N TRP A 52 -8.79 -7.51 -0.22
CA TRP A 52 -8.49 -7.87 1.17
C TRP A 52 -9.57 -7.47 2.16
N ARG A 53 -10.22 -6.33 1.94
CA ARG A 53 -11.30 -5.83 2.82
C ARG A 53 -12.64 -6.51 2.57
N GLU A 54 -12.81 -7.09 1.39
CA GLU A 54 -14.00 -7.84 0.97
C GLU A 54 -13.93 -9.32 1.36
N ASN A 55 -12.76 -9.80 1.82
CA ASN A 55 -12.58 -11.10 2.47
C ASN A 55 -12.77 -11.01 3.98
#